data_AF-D9SD85-F1
#
_entry.id   AF-D9SD85-F1
#
_cell.length_a   1.000
_cell.length_b   1.000
_cell.length_c   1.000
_cell.angle_alpha   90.00
_cell.angle_beta   90.00
_cell.angle_gamma   90.00
#
_symmetry.space_group_name_H-M   'P 1'
#
loop_
_entity.id
_entity.type
_entity.pdbx_description
1 polymer ?
#
loop_
_entity_poly.entity_id
_entity_poly.type
_entity_poly.pdbx_seq_one_letter_code
_entity_poly.pdbx_strand_id
1 'polypeptide(L)'
;MNSEDVAHYLLNTPEFFEDHLDTLAQITLAHPHGGRTISLGERQLLALREKNKVLEKQMYEMLEFARENEALQNKVHEFTVSLFAARDLTTLQEMIPHLLRDIFSVPHVAMHLWQVTPPSMEVLMFTDEQSKPVCLHQAAHDTASWFGESASLLHSFAYLPLHAGSVSVGLLVLASEEKQRFYPEMGTVFLQRIADAAGSALHPYLDH
;
A
#
# COMPACT_ATOMS: atom_id res chain seq x y z
N MET A 1 55.77 4.47 -10.91
CA MET A 1 55.72 3.34 -9.96
C MET A 1 55.58 2.08 -10.78
N ASN A 2 56.59 1.22 -10.75
CA ASN A 2 56.55 -0.11 -11.32
C ASN A 2 55.76 -1.05 -10.40
N SER A 3 55.33 -2.21 -10.91
CA SER A 3 54.60 -3.21 -10.11
C SER A 3 55.40 -3.69 -8.88
N GLU A 4 56.73 -3.73 -8.99
CA GLU A 4 57.63 -4.06 -7.88
C GLU A 4 57.65 -2.99 -6.79
N ASP A 5 57.58 -1.72 -7.17
CA ASP A 5 57.52 -0.61 -6.19
C ASP A 5 56.22 -0.68 -5.37
N VAL A 6 55.10 -1.04 -6.02
CA VAL A 6 53.79 -1.22 -5.37
C VAL A 6 53.82 -2.41 -4.42
N ALA A 7 54.40 -3.53 -4.84
CA ALA A 7 54.52 -4.72 -3.99
C ALA A 7 55.42 -4.45 -2.76
N HIS A 8 56.54 -3.75 -2.96
CA HIS A 8 57.45 -3.38 -1.87
C HIS A 8 56.80 -2.39 -0.89
N TYR A 9 55.97 -1.47 -1.39
CA TYR A 9 55.18 -0.57 -0.55
C TYR A 9 54.16 -1.33 0.31
N LEU A 10 53.36 -2.20 -0.29
CA LEU A 10 52.34 -2.98 0.43
C LEU A 10 52.93 -3.96 1.46
N LEU A 11 54.12 -4.53 1.20
CA LEU A 11 54.82 -5.40 2.15
C LEU A 11 55.37 -4.65 3.37
N ASN A 12 55.81 -3.40 3.17
CA ASN A 12 56.40 -2.59 4.24
C ASN A 12 55.38 -1.68 4.94
N THR A 13 54.12 -1.71 4.53
CA THR A 13 53.05 -0.91 5.14
C THR A 13 51.79 -1.77 5.29
N PRO A 14 51.78 -2.76 6.19
CA PRO A 14 50.63 -3.62 6.43
C PRO A 14 49.41 -2.85 6.96
N GLU A 15 49.60 -1.71 7.66
CA GLU A 15 48.50 -0.86 8.13
C GLU A 15 47.69 -0.25 6.97
N PHE A 16 48.28 -0.17 5.77
CA PHE A 16 47.59 0.32 4.58
C PHE A 16 46.27 -0.44 4.32
N PHE A 17 46.21 -1.73 4.65
CA PHE A 17 44.98 -2.53 4.48
C PHE A 17 43.96 -2.33 5.61
N GLU A 18 44.40 -1.86 6.78
CA GLU A 18 43.50 -1.49 7.88
C GLU A 18 42.77 -0.17 7.56
N ASP A 19 43.50 0.79 6.97
CA ASP A 19 42.95 2.09 6.55
C ASP A 19 42.10 1.99 5.26
N HIS A 20 42.27 0.91 4.49
CA HIS A 20 41.68 0.73 3.16
C HIS A 20 40.94 -0.62 3.00
N LEU A 21 40.25 -1.05 4.06
CA LEU A 21 39.45 -2.29 4.11
C LEU A 21 38.44 -2.44 2.95
N ASP A 22 37.78 -1.34 2.55
CA ASP A 22 36.78 -1.34 1.48
C ASP A 22 37.39 -1.69 0.11
N THR A 23 38.63 -1.25 -0.13
CA THR A 23 39.41 -1.56 -1.33
C THR A 23 39.90 -3.01 -1.30
N LEU A 24 40.35 -3.50 -0.14
CA LEU A 24 40.71 -4.91 0.02
C LEU A 24 39.52 -5.84 -0.27
N ALA A 25 38.31 -5.45 0.16
CA ALA A 25 37.09 -6.21 -0.11
C ALA A 25 36.75 -6.32 -1.61
N GLN A 26 37.23 -5.37 -2.43
CA GLN A 26 37.03 -5.33 -3.89
C GLN A 26 38.15 -6.00 -4.68
N ILE A 27 39.32 -6.24 -4.08
CA ILE A 27 40.45 -6.92 -4.74
C ILE A 27 40.10 -8.39 -4.95
N THR A 28 40.14 -8.83 -6.21
CA THR A 28 39.94 -10.24 -6.57
C THR A 28 41.32 -10.88 -6.80
N LEU A 29 41.82 -11.63 -5.82
CA LEU A 29 43.09 -12.36 -5.95
C LEU A 29 42.86 -13.61 -6.81
N ALA A 30 43.25 -13.56 -8.08
CA ALA A 30 43.30 -14.77 -8.91
C ALA A 30 44.47 -15.66 -8.45
N HIS A 31 44.18 -16.92 -8.14
CA HIS A 31 45.20 -17.86 -7.70
C HIS A 31 46.36 -18.01 -8.73
N PRO A 32 47.62 -18.12 -8.27
CA PRO A 32 48.79 -18.24 -9.13
C PRO A 32 48.88 -19.58 -9.90
N HIS A 33 48.06 -20.57 -9.56
CA HIS A 33 47.95 -21.81 -10.32
C HIS A 33 46.71 -21.76 -11.21
N GLY A 34 46.96 -21.53 -12.50
CA GLY A 34 45.95 -21.21 -13.50
C GLY A 34 44.76 -22.16 -13.57
N GLY A 35 43.56 -21.59 -13.45
CA GLY A 35 42.58 -21.69 -14.52
C GLY A 35 41.58 -22.83 -14.51
N ARG A 36 41.40 -23.66 -13.47
CA ARG A 36 40.40 -24.74 -13.55
C ARG A 36 39.52 -25.05 -12.33
N THR A 37 39.74 -24.44 -11.16
CA THR A 37 38.90 -24.77 -9.99
C THR A 37 38.82 -23.57 -9.05
N ILE A 38 37.65 -22.92 -9.02
CA ILE A 38 37.31 -21.97 -7.95
C ILE A 38 37.36 -22.74 -6.63
N SER A 39 38.06 -22.23 -5.61
CA SER A 39 38.13 -22.92 -4.32
C SER A 39 36.75 -22.97 -3.67
N LEU A 40 36.47 -24.00 -2.86
CA LEU A 40 35.17 -24.11 -2.18
C LEU A 40 34.88 -22.87 -1.31
N GLY A 41 35.91 -22.30 -0.69
CA GLY A 41 35.81 -21.08 0.11
C GLY A 41 35.49 -19.83 -0.73
N GLU A 42 36.10 -19.68 -1.91
CA GLU A 42 35.75 -18.60 -2.86
C GLU A 42 34.31 -18.73 -3.34
N ARG A 43 33.85 -19.94 -3.69
CA ARG A 43 32.44 -20.18 -4.04
C ARG A 43 31.50 -19.85 -2.89
N GLN A 44 31.85 -20.23 -1.66
CA GLN A 44 31.07 -19.91 -0.47
C GLN A 44 31.03 -18.40 -0.19
N LEU A 45 32.15 -17.70 -0.34
CA LEU A 45 32.23 -16.24 -0.17
C LEU A 45 31.39 -15.50 -1.22
N LEU A 46 31.47 -15.92 -2.49
CA LEU A 46 30.64 -15.36 -3.55
C LEU A 46 29.15 -15.60 -3.28
N ALA A 47 28.77 -16.82 -2.87
CA ALA A 47 27.39 -17.14 -2.51
C ALA A 47 26.89 -16.31 -1.31
N LEU A 48 27.74 -16.09 -0.30
CA LEU A 48 27.42 -15.24 0.84
C LEU A 48 27.24 -13.78 0.45
N ARG A 49 28.12 -13.25 -0.42
CA ARG A 49 27.99 -11.87 -0.94
C ARG A 49 26.71 -11.70 -1.75
N GLU A 50 26.37 -12.67 -2.60
CA GLU A 50 25.13 -12.62 -3.38
C GLU A 50 23.90 -12.70 -2.47
N LYS A 51 23.91 -13.60 -1.49
CA LYS A 51 22.85 -13.69 -0.48
C LYS A 51 22.70 -12.38 0.30
N ASN A 52 23.81 -11.74 0.68
CA ASN A 52 23.77 -10.48 1.41
C ASN A 52 23.13 -9.37 0.56
N LYS A 53 23.50 -9.25 -0.72
CA LYS A 53 22.87 -8.30 -1.65
C LYS A 53 21.36 -8.52 -1.79
N VAL A 54 20.93 -9.78 -1.88
CA VAL A 54 19.49 -10.12 -1.96
C VAL A 54 18.78 -9.73 -0.67
N LEU A 55 19.38 -9.99 0.50
CA LEU A 55 18.81 -9.62 1.80
C LEU A 55 18.74 -8.10 1.98
N GLU A 56 19.79 -7.36 1.61
CA GLU A 56 19.79 -5.90 1.62
C GLU A 56 18.66 -5.35 0.75
N LYS A 57 18.50 -5.87 -0.48
CA LYS A 57 17.41 -5.49 -1.37
C LYS A 57 16.03 -5.75 -0.74
N GLN A 58 15.81 -6.94 -0.17
CA GLN A 58 14.56 -7.28 0.50
C GLN A 58 14.28 -6.36 1.70
N MET A 59 15.32 -5.99 2.45
CA MET A 59 15.21 -5.05 3.56
C MET A 59 14.76 -3.67 3.09
N TYR A 60 15.34 -3.15 2.00
CA TYR A 60 14.92 -1.89 1.41
C TYR A 60 13.46 -1.94 0.95
N GLU A 61 13.04 -3.00 0.27
CA GLU A 61 11.65 -3.19 -0.15
C GLU A 61 10.68 -3.21 1.05
N MET A 62 11.03 -3.91 2.13
CA MET A 62 10.22 -3.90 3.37
C MET A 62 10.15 -2.52 4.01
N LEU A 63 11.24 -1.74 4.01
CA LEU A 63 11.25 -0.39 4.56
C LEU A 63 10.35 0.57 3.76
N GLU A 64 10.35 0.45 2.43
CA GLU A 64 9.45 1.25 1.59
C GLU A 64 7.97 0.88 1.86
N PHE A 65 7.63 -0.40 1.91
CA PHE A 65 6.27 -0.83 2.29
C PHE A 65 5.87 -0.37 3.69
N ALA A 66 6.81 -0.36 4.65
CA ALA A 66 6.55 0.14 5.99
C ALA A 66 6.22 1.64 5.99
N ARG A 67 6.96 2.45 5.22
CA ARG A 67 6.70 3.89 5.07
C ARG A 67 5.37 4.18 4.41
N GLU A 68 5.03 3.45 3.34
CA GLU A 68 3.73 3.60 2.66
C GLU A 68 2.57 3.25 3.59
N ASN A 69 2.69 2.17 4.36
CA ASN A 69 1.70 1.78 5.35
C ASN A 69 1.58 2.76 6.51
N GLU A 70 2.69 3.32 7.00
CA GLU A 70 2.68 4.36 8.03
C GLU A 70 1.98 5.63 7.52
N ALA A 71 2.24 6.04 6.28
CA ALA A 71 1.57 7.17 5.66
C ALA A 71 0.05 6.93 5.54
N LEU A 72 -0.37 5.75 5.08
CA LEU A 72 -1.78 5.37 5.02
C LEU A 72 -2.43 5.32 6.41
N GLN A 73 -1.72 4.81 7.41
CA GLN A 73 -2.21 4.76 8.79
C GLN A 73 -2.43 6.17 9.36
N ASN A 74 -1.51 7.10 9.10
CA ASN A 74 -1.66 8.49 9.53
C ASN A 74 -2.86 9.16 8.85
N LYS A 75 -3.06 8.91 7.55
CA LYS A 75 -4.24 9.38 6.80
C LYS A 75 -5.56 8.84 7.36
N VAL A 76 -5.62 7.54 7.69
CA VAL A 76 -6.81 6.94 8.32
C VAL A 76 -7.07 7.54 9.70
N HIS A 77 -6.01 7.80 10.48
CA HIS A 77 -6.14 8.48 11.76
C HIS A 77 -6.70 9.90 11.60
N GLU A 78 -6.14 10.69 10.69
CA GLU A 78 -6.60 12.04 10.36
C GLU A 78 -8.07 12.05 9.90
N PHE A 79 -8.44 11.13 9.01
CA PHE A 79 -9.82 10.93 8.57
C PHE A 79 -10.74 10.67 9.76
N THR A 80 -10.38 9.70 10.62
CA THR A 80 -11.17 9.30 11.78
C THR A 80 -11.39 10.47 12.75
N VAL A 81 -10.33 11.23 13.05
CA VAL A 81 -10.41 12.40 13.93
C VAL A 81 -11.29 13.50 13.33
N SER A 82 -11.19 13.71 12.01
CA SER A 82 -11.97 14.73 11.30
C SER A 82 -13.48 14.47 11.35
N LEU A 83 -13.91 13.20 11.39
CA LEU A 83 -15.34 12.85 11.50
C LEU A 83 -16.01 13.40 12.77
N PHE A 84 -15.25 13.59 13.86
CA PHE A 84 -15.79 14.12 15.11
C PHE A 84 -16.13 15.62 15.06
N ALA A 85 -15.74 16.33 13.99
CA ALA A 85 -16.09 17.74 13.81
C ALA A 85 -17.55 17.94 13.39
N ALA A 86 -18.18 16.94 12.76
CA ALA A 86 -19.56 17.01 12.31
C ALA A 86 -20.55 16.82 13.46
N ARG A 87 -21.70 17.53 13.39
CA ARG A 87 -22.73 17.53 14.45
C ARG A 87 -24.11 17.06 13.99
N ASP A 88 -24.23 16.68 12.73
CA ASP A 88 -25.47 16.25 12.10
C ASP A 88 -25.19 15.37 10.89
N LEU A 89 -26.23 14.65 10.45
CA LEU A 89 -26.15 13.69 9.34
C LEU A 89 -25.78 14.35 8.01
N THR A 90 -26.35 15.52 7.71
CA THR A 90 -26.11 16.22 6.44
C THR A 90 -24.65 16.64 6.33
N THR A 91 -24.10 17.20 7.40
CA THR A 91 -22.67 17.54 7.49
C THR A 91 -21.79 16.31 7.29
N LEU A 92 -22.10 15.16 7.93
CA LEU A 92 -21.33 13.92 7.72
C LEU A 92 -21.43 13.41 6.28
N GLN A 93 -22.62 13.47 5.69
CA GLN A 93 -22.87 13.03 4.32
C GLN A 93 -22.04 13.78 3.30
N GLU A 94 -21.89 15.09 3.48
CA GLU A 94 -21.04 15.92 2.64
C GLU A 94 -19.56 15.73 3.00
N MET A 95 -19.21 15.70 4.29
CA MET A 95 -17.84 15.67 4.77
C MET A 95 -17.09 14.39 4.36
N ILE A 96 -17.68 13.20 4.51
CA ILE A 96 -16.99 11.93 4.27
C ILE A 96 -16.42 11.84 2.84
N PRO A 97 -17.19 12.08 1.76
CA PRO A 97 -16.64 12.10 0.41
C PRO A 97 -15.55 13.15 0.19
N HIS A 98 -15.67 14.33 0.81
CA HIS A 98 -14.65 15.38 0.70
C HIS A 98 -13.35 14.98 1.38
N LEU A 99 -13.38 14.44 2.60
CA LEU A 99 -12.19 13.97 3.30
C LEU A 99 -11.48 12.84 2.52
N LEU A 100 -12.25 11.95 1.88
CA LEU A 100 -11.66 10.88 1.06
C LEU A 100 -10.95 11.42 -0.18
N ARG A 101 -11.48 12.47 -0.81
CA ARG A 101 -10.82 13.18 -1.90
C ARG A 101 -9.56 13.89 -1.41
N ASP A 102 -9.64 14.62 -0.30
CA ASP A 102 -8.57 15.51 0.14
C ASP A 102 -7.40 14.73 0.79
N ILE A 103 -7.71 13.83 1.73
CA ILE A 103 -6.69 13.10 2.50
C ILE A 103 -6.08 11.96 1.66
N PHE A 104 -6.90 11.21 0.93
CA PHE A 104 -6.47 10.01 0.21
C PHE A 104 -6.30 10.23 -1.30
N SER A 105 -6.58 11.45 -1.79
CA SER A 105 -6.49 11.80 -3.21
C SER A 105 -7.32 10.87 -4.10
N VAL A 106 -8.45 10.38 -3.59
CA VAL A 106 -9.35 9.48 -4.32
C VAL A 106 -10.08 10.29 -5.40
N PRO A 107 -10.01 9.93 -6.69
CA PRO A 107 -10.60 10.74 -7.75
C PRO A 107 -12.12 10.86 -7.66
N HIS A 108 -12.80 9.73 -7.46
CA HIS A 108 -14.26 9.66 -7.44
C HIS A 108 -14.77 8.94 -6.21
N VAL A 109 -15.73 9.55 -5.53
CA VAL A 109 -16.34 9.00 -4.31
C VAL A 109 -17.85 9.20 -4.38
N ALA A 110 -18.59 8.10 -4.24
CA ALA A 110 -20.04 8.09 -4.12
C ALA A 110 -20.44 7.44 -2.79
N MET A 111 -21.39 8.04 -2.07
CA MET A 111 -21.92 7.48 -0.84
C MET A 111 -23.44 7.48 -0.90
N HIS A 112 -24.04 6.32 -0.65
CA HIS A 112 -25.49 6.16 -0.55
C HIS A 112 -25.84 5.61 0.83
N LEU A 113 -26.76 6.29 1.52
CA LEU A 113 -27.35 5.81 2.78
C LEU A 113 -28.78 5.36 2.50
N TRP A 114 -29.14 4.17 2.97
CA TRP A 114 -30.39 3.52 2.60
C TRP A 114 -31.63 4.25 3.11
N GLN A 115 -31.49 4.93 4.26
CA GLN A 115 -32.56 5.78 4.82
C GLN A 115 -32.92 6.96 3.92
N VAL A 116 -31.95 7.48 3.15
CA VAL A 116 -32.14 8.64 2.26
C VAL A 116 -32.45 8.21 0.84
N THR A 117 -31.75 7.18 0.36
CA THR A 117 -31.91 6.65 -0.99
C THR A 117 -31.87 5.13 -0.91
N PRO A 118 -33.04 4.46 -0.97
CA PRO A 118 -33.11 3.01 -0.92
C PRO A 118 -32.29 2.38 -2.06
N PRO A 119 -31.49 1.34 -1.79
CA PRO A 119 -30.71 0.67 -2.82
C PRO A 119 -31.60 -0.18 -3.73
N SER A 120 -31.07 -0.53 -4.91
CA SER A 120 -31.61 -1.64 -5.70
C SER A 120 -31.46 -2.97 -4.94
N MET A 121 -32.30 -3.95 -5.28
CA MET A 121 -32.26 -5.27 -4.63
C MET A 121 -30.91 -5.96 -4.85
N GLU A 122 -30.32 -5.79 -6.03
CA GLU A 122 -29.02 -6.33 -6.38
C GLU A 122 -27.90 -5.72 -5.54
N VAL A 123 -27.91 -4.40 -5.34
CA VAL A 123 -26.92 -3.71 -4.48
C VAL A 123 -27.09 -4.13 -3.02
N LEU A 124 -28.33 -4.25 -2.55
CA LEU A 124 -28.61 -4.70 -1.17
C LEU A 124 -28.05 -6.12 -0.94
N MET A 125 -28.36 -7.05 -1.83
CA MET A 125 -27.84 -8.42 -1.77
C MET A 125 -26.31 -8.46 -1.83
N PHE A 126 -25.71 -7.66 -2.71
CA PHE A 126 -24.26 -7.54 -2.79
C PHE A 126 -23.64 -7.05 -1.48
N THR A 127 -24.22 -6.04 -0.83
CA THR A 127 -23.72 -5.54 0.46
C THR A 127 -23.89 -6.53 1.60
N ASP A 128 -24.96 -7.31 1.60
CA ASP A 128 -25.19 -8.35 2.62
C ASP A 128 -24.25 -9.55 2.45
N GLU A 129 -23.98 -9.96 1.20
CA GLU A 129 -23.02 -11.02 0.90
C GLU A 129 -21.57 -10.59 1.20
N GLN A 130 -21.23 -9.33 0.88
CA GLN A 130 -19.90 -8.76 1.06
C GLN A 130 -19.84 -7.84 2.27
N SER A 131 -19.91 -8.41 3.47
CA SER A 131 -19.78 -7.65 4.74
C SER A 131 -18.43 -6.92 4.94
N LYS A 132 -17.44 -7.16 4.07
CA LYS A 132 -16.12 -6.51 4.09
C LYS A 132 -15.85 -5.82 2.77
N PRO A 133 -14.98 -4.79 2.74
CA PRO A 133 -14.66 -4.11 1.51
C PRO A 133 -14.08 -5.03 0.45
N VAL A 134 -14.49 -4.79 -0.80
CA VAL A 134 -14.08 -5.56 -1.97
C VAL A 134 -13.69 -4.62 -3.10
N CYS A 135 -12.63 -4.97 -3.85
CA CYS A 135 -12.16 -4.21 -4.99
C CYS A 135 -12.50 -4.94 -6.29
N LEU A 136 -12.97 -4.21 -7.30
CA LEU A 136 -13.38 -4.73 -8.61
C LEU A 136 -12.85 -3.82 -9.73
N HIS A 137 -12.57 -4.42 -10.89
CA HIS A 137 -12.20 -3.67 -12.11
C HIS A 137 -13.41 -3.09 -12.87
N GLN A 138 -14.62 -3.47 -12.49
CA GLN A 138 -15.85 -3.04 -13.13
C GLN A 138 -16.86 -2.64 -12.05
N ALA A 139 -17.77 -1.75 -12.41
CA ALA A 139 -18.84 -1.35 -11.53
C ALA A 139 -19.75 -2.56 -11.22
N ALA A 140 -20.14 -2.72 -9.95
CA ALA A 140 -21.07 -3.75 -9.53
C ALA A 140 -22.49 -3.27 -9.78
N HIS A 141 -23.31 -4.09 -10.44
CA HIS A 141 -24.73 -3.80 -10.69
C HIS A 141 -24.94 -2.40 -11.32
N ASP A 142 -25.86 -1.60 -10.78
CA ASP A 142 -26.21 -0.26 -11.26
C ASP A 142 -25.36 0.87 -10.65
N THR A 143 -24.34 0.55 -9.83
CA THR A 143 -23.51 1.54 -9.12
C THR A 143 -22.68 2.44 -10.04
N ALA A 144 -22.47 2.06 -11.30
CA ALA A 144 -21.83 2.93 -12.30
C ALA A 144 -22.57 4.27 -12.43
N SER A 145 -23.91 4.24 -12.37
CA SER A 145 -24.76 5.43 -12.52
C SER A 145 -24.52 6.48 -11.42
N TRP A 146 -23.98 6.08 -10.26
CA TRP A 146 -23.72 6.96 -9.12
C TRP A 146 -22.60 7.97 -9.41
N PHE A 147 -21.80 7.71 -10.44
CA PHE A 147 -20.69 8.57 -10.87
C PHE A 147 -21.06 9.47 -12.07
N GLY A 148 -22.31 9.45 -12.53
CA GLY A 148 -22.79 10.30 -13.62
C GLY A 148 -21.95 10.15 -14.90
N GLU A 149 -21.54 11.27 -15.49
CA GLU A 149 -20.79 11.30 -16.75
C GLU A 149 -19.40 10.62 -16.65
N SER A 150 -18.80 10.66 -15.45
CA SER A 150 -17.48 10.05 -15.20
C SER A 150 -17.50 8.53 -15.26
N ALA A 151 -18.67 7.89 -15.15
CA ALA A 151 -18.82 6.44 -15.03
C ALA A 151 -18.06 5.65 -16.12
N SER A 152 -18.03 6.17 -17.35
CA SER A 152 -17.37 5.53 -18.49
C SER A 152 -15.84 5.54 -18.44
N LEU A 153 -15.25 6.43 -17.62
CA LEU A 153 -13.80 6.61 -17.49
C LEU A 153 -13.21 5.77 -16.35
N LEU A 154 -14.04 5.19 -15.50
CA LEU A 154 -13.62 4.47 -14.30
C LEU A 154 -13.23 3.02 -14.63
N HIS A 155 -12.10 2.58 -14.08
CA HIS A 155 -11.51 1.27 -14.37
C HIS A 155 -11.15 0.46 -13.12
N SER A 156 -11.28 1.05 -11.93
CA SER A 156 -11.19 0.33 -10.67
C SER A 156 -12.13 0.94 -9.62
N PHE A 157 -12.65 0.07 -8.76
CA PHE A 157 -13.67 0.39 -7.76
C PHE A 157 -13.36 -0.32 -6.46
N ALA A 158 -13.58 0.36 -5.33
CA ALA A 158 -13.60 -0.23 -4.00
C ALA A 158 -14.97 0.01 -3.35
N TYR A 159 -15.64 -1.06 -2.96
CA TYR A 159 -16.94 -1.05 -2.31
C TYR A 159 -16.75 -1.25 -0.81
N LEU A 160 -17.23 -0.29 -0.02
CA LEU A 160 -17.09 -0.24 1.44
C LEU A 160 -18.51 -0.22 2.04
N PRO A 161 -19.06 -1.38 2.41
CA PRO A 161 -20.35 -1.42 3.08
C PRO A 161 -20.26 -0.75 4.44
N LEU A 162 -21.22 0.13 4.73
CA LEU A 162 -21.29 0.91 5.97
C LEU A 162 -22.27 0.21 6.90
N HIS A 163 -21.81 -0.16 8.10
CA HIS A 163 -22.63 -0.89 9.07
C HIS A 163 -22.94 -0.04 10.30
N ALA A 164 -24.17 -0.16 10.77
CA ALA A 164 -24.66 0.35 12.05
C ALA A 164 -24.97 -0.86 12.94
N GLY A 165 -23.98 -1.32 13.71
CA GLY A 165 -24.09 -2.60 14.41
C GLY A 165 -24.02 -3.78 13.42
N SER A 166 -25.06 -4.62 13.39
CA SER A 166 -25.11 -5.81 12.51
C SER A 166 -25.85 -5.58 11.19
N VAL A 167 -26.41 -4.39 10.98
CA VAL A 167 -27.20 -4.06 9.79
C VAL A 167 -26.37 -3.12 8.92
N SER A 168 -26.25 -3.45 7.64
CA SER A 168 -25.70 -2.50 6.68
C SER A 168 -26.69 -1.33 6.55
N VAL A 169 -26.20 -0.12 6.38
CA VAL A 169 -27.02 1.11 6.34
C VAL A 169 -26.68 1.99 5.16
N GLY A 170 -25.65 1.62 4.42
CA GLY A 170 -25.17 2.38 3.30
C GLY A 170 -24.02 1.69 2.59
N LEU A 171 -23.63 2.29 1.48
CA LEU A 171 -22.50 1.86 0.68
C LEU A 171 -21.67 3.08 0.30
N LEU A 172 -20.39 3.01 0.59
CA LEU A 172 -19.39 3.95 0.13
C LEU A 172 -18.62 3.30 -1.03
N VAL A 173 -18.53 3.98 -2.16
CA VAL A 173 -17.83 3.48 -3.35
C VAL A 173 -16.75 4.47 -3.74
N LEU A 174 -15.52 3.98 -3.78
CA LEU A 174 -14.35 4.71 -4.28
C LEU A 174 -14.09 4.24 -5.71
N ALA A 175 -13.75 5.15 -6.61
CA ALA A 175 -13.44 4.80 -7.98
C ALA A 175 -12.30 5.63 -8.57
N SER A 176 -11.65 5.07 -9.58
CA SER A 176 -10.48 5.64 -10.24
C SER A 176 -10.43 5.26 -11.71
N GLU A 177 -9.92 6.16 -12.54
CA GLU A 177 -9.55 5.92 -13.94
C GLU A 177 -8.35 4.97 -14.05
N GLU A 178 -7.53 4.91 -13.00
CA GLU A 178 -6.39 3.98 -12.93
C GLU A 178 -6.87 2.57 -12.55
N LYS A 179 -6.69 1.61 -13.46
CA LYS A 179 -7.06 0.20 -13.25
C LYS A 179 -6.36 -0.45 -12.03
N GLN A 180 -5.14 -0.03 -11.73
CA GLN A 180 -4.31 -0.63 -10.68
C GLN A 180 -4.50 0.03 -9.30
N ARG A 181 -5.37 1.04 -9.17
CA ARG A 181 -5.56 1.73 -7.89
C ARG A 181 -6.38 0.91 -6.88
N PHE A 182 -7.47 0.30 -7.35
CA PHE A 182 -8.31 -0.60 -6.56
C PHE A 182 -8.41 -1.97 -7.24
N TYR A 183 -7.34 -2.76 -7.16
CA TYR A 183 -7.28 -4.09 -7.79
C TYR A 183 -7.78 -5.20 -6.83
N PRO A 184 -8.37 -6.30 -7.33
CA PRO A 184 -9.03 -7.32 -6.49
C PRO A 184 -8.14 -7.98 -5.43
N GLU A 185 -6.85 -8.17 -5.69
CA GLU A 185 -5.90 -8.77 -4.75
C GLU A 185 -5.31 -7.76 -3.74
N MET A 186 -5.73 -6.49 -3.77
CA MET A 186 -5.27 -5.46 -2.86
C MET A 186 -5.70 -5.78 -1.42
N GLY A 187 -4.80 -5.58 -0.45
CA GLY A 187 -5.15 -5.66 0.96
C GLY A 187 -6.19 -4.59 1.34
N THR A 188 -7.32 -5.00 1.90
CA THR A 188 -8.46 -4.09 2.19
C THR A 188 -8.51 -3.59 3.63
N VAL A 189 -7.45 -3.79 4.43
CA VAL A 189 -7.42 -3.44 5.86
C VAL A 189 -7.72 -1.96 6.12
N PHE A 190 -7.11 -1.05 5.36
CA PHE A 190 -7.37 0.38 5.53
C PHE A 190 -8.76 0.79 5.05
N LEU A 191 -9.27 0.16 3.97
CA LEU A 191 -10.64 0.37 3.50
C LEU A 191 -11.65 -0.08 4.56
N GLN A 192 -11.38 -1.19 5.25
CA GLN A 192 -12.22 -1.65 6.35
C GLN A 192 -12.25 -0.63 7.49
N ARG A 193 -11.08 -0.10 7.90
CA ARG A 193 -11.01 0.93 8.94
C ARG A 193 -11.76 2.20 8.56
N ILE A 194 -11.71 2.60 7.29
CA ILE A 194 -12.48 3.74 6.78
C ILE A 194 -13.98 3.45 6.87
N ALA A 195 -14.42 2.28 6.42
CA ALA A 195 -15.82 1.86 6.48
C ALA A 195 -16.34 1.79 7.92
N ASP A 196 -15.55 1.22 8.84
CA ASP A 196 -15.88 1.10 10.26
C ASP A 196 -16.01 2.49 10.91
N ALA A 197 -15.06 3.39 10.65
CA ALA A 197 -15.07 4.75 11.19
C ALA A 197 -16.25 5.56 10.66
N ALA A 198 -16.50 5.52 9.34
CA ALA A 198 -17.62 6.20 8.71
C ALA A 198 -18.97 5.65 9.20
N GLY A 199 -19.13 4.32 9.22
CA GLY A 199 -20.35 3.66 9.73
C GLY A 199 -20.60 4.01 11.20
N SER A 200 -19.56 3.99 12.04
CA SER A 200 -19.67 4.37 13.46
C SER A 200 -20.03 5.85 13.65
N ALA A 201 -19.50 6.75 12.83
CA ALA A 201 -19.83 8.17 12.90
C ALA A 201 -21.27 8.46 12.46
N LEU A 202 -21.79 7.71 11.49
CA LEU A 202 -23.16 7.82 10.99
C LEU A 202 -24.19 7.18 11.93
N HIS A 203 -23.81 6.11 12.64
CA HIS A 203 -24.69 5.30 13.48
C HIS A 203 -25.64 6.10 14.40
N PRO A 204 -25.20 7.16 15.11
CA PRO A 204 -26.08 7.92 16.02
C PRO A 204 -27.21 8.70 15.32
N TYR A 205 -27.13 8.88 14.00
CA TYR A 205 -28.05 9.70 13.22
C TYR A 205 -28.98 8.90 12.30
N LEU A 206 -28.84 7.57 12.30
CA LEU A 206 -29.62 6.68 11.44
C LEU A 206 -30.67 5.95 12.28
N ASP A 207 -31.91 5.96 11.80
CA ASP A 207 -33.00 5.26 12.46
C ASP A 207 -32.90 3.75 12.20
N HIS A 208 -33.11 2.94 13.24
CA HIS A 208 -33.09 1.47 13.19
C HIS A 208 -34.41 0.87 12.72
#